data_AF-A0A5D2LLT9-F1
#
_entry.id   AF-A0A5D2LLT9-F1
#
_cell.length_a   1.000
_cell.length_b   1.000
_cell.length_c   1.000
_cell.angle_alpha   90.00
_cell.angle_beta   90.00
_cell.angle_gamma   90.00
#
_symmetry.space_group_name_H-M   'P 1'
#
loop_
_entity.id
_entity.type
_entity.pdbx_description
1 polymer ?
#
loop_
_entity_poly.entity_id
_entity_poly.type
_entity_poly.pdbx_seq_one_letter_code
_entity_poly.pdbx_strand_id
1 'polypeptide(L)'
;MLWFMLATKIVDLATLTGACVVALGPSIAGVFTPNDDLAKELFQASEASGEKFWRMPLEESYWESMKSGVADMVNTGGRQGGAINAALFLKQFVDEKVKVDAR
;
A
#
# COMPACT_ATOMS: atom_id res chain seq x y z
N MET A 1 -7.96 -17.78 28.49
CA MET A 1 -7.82 -16.37 28.09
C MET A 1 -6.48 -16.23 27.39
N LEU A 2 -6.42 -16.66 26.13
CA LEU A 2 -5.18 -16.66 25.34
C LEU A 2 -5.20 -15.41 24.46
N TRP A 3 -4.23 -14.53 24.70
CA TRP A 3 -3.95 -13.35 23.89
C TRP A 3 -3.40 -13.81 22.54
N PHE A 4 -4.16 -13.60 21.45
CA PHE A 4 -3.56 -13.55 20.13
C PHE A 4 -2.96 -12.16 19.95
N MET A 5 -1.64 -12.03 20.14
CA MET A 5 -0.87 -10.87 19.69
C MET A 5 -0.86 -10.87 18.16
N LEU A 6 -1.92 -10.36 17.55
CA LEU A 6 -1.91 -10.03 16.13
C LEU A 6 -1.10 -8.75 15.93
N ALA A 7 -0.45 -8.63 14.77
CA ALA A 7 0.24 -7.40 14.41
C ALA A 7 -0.76 -6.23 14.42
N THR A 8 -0.40 -5.13 15.09
CA THR A 8 -1.26 -3.94 15.20
C THR A 8 -1.11 -3.00 13.99
N LYS A 9 0.04 -3.07 13.32
CA LYS A 9 0.40 -2.35 12.09
C LYS A 9 1.25 -3.27 11.21
N ILE A 10 1.07 -3.20 9.91
CA ILE A 10 1.85 -3.95 8.91
C ILE A 10 2.43 -2.94 7.93
N VAL A 11 3.73 -3.07 7.65
CA VAL A 11 4.44 -2.30 6.63
C VAL A 11 5.14 -3.29 5.71
N ASP A 12 4.84 -3.22 4.42
CA ASP A 12 5.48 -4.01 3.36
C ASP A 12 6.43 -3.13 2.55
N LEU A 13 7.63 -3.63 2.26
CA LEU A 13 8.64 -2.95 1.45
C LEU A 13 8.99 -3.84 0.25
N ALA A 14 8.61 -3.41 -0.96
CA ALA A 14 8.78 -4.20 -2.18
C ALA A 14 9.25 -3.37 -3.37
N THR A 15 10.12 -3.93 -4.19
CA THR A 15 10.49 -3.42 -5.52
C THR A 15 9.43 -3.76 -6.57
N LEU A 16 8.18 -3.38 -6.29
CA LEU A 16 7.00 -4.00 -6.87
C LEU A 16 6.70 -3.62 -8.32
N THR A 17 6.91 -2.35 -8.70
CA THR A 17 6.53 -1.86 -10.03
C THR A 17 7.54 -0.90 -10.62
N GLY A 18 7.77 -1.02 -11.93
CA GLY A 18 8.45 0.04 -12.69
C GLY A 18 7.62 1.32 -12.80
N ALA A 19 6.29 1.24 -12.64
CA ALA A 19 5.40 2.41 -12.66
C ALA A 19 5.71 3.39 -11.52
N CYS A 20 6.08 2.90 -10.33
CA CYS A 20 6.49 3.76 -9.22
C CYS A 20 7.77 4.53 -9.55
N VAL A 21 8.73 3.88 -10.22
CA VAL A 21 9.97 4.53 -10.69
C VAL A 21 9.67 5.60 -11.74
N VAL A 22 8.74 5.34 -12.66
CA VAL A 22 8.32 6.34 -13.66
C VAL A 22 7.67 7.56 -12.99
N ALA A 23 6.90 7.35 -11.92
CA ALA A 23 6.17 8.43 -11.23
C ALA A 23 7.07 9.27 -10.32
N LEU A 24 7.96 8.64 -9.54
CA LEU A 24 8.69 9.30 -8.45
C LEU A 24 10.22 9.34 -8.68
N GLY A 25 10.71 8.74 -9.77
CA GLY A 25 12.12 8.61 -10.05
C GLY A 25 12.81 7.53 -9.20
N PRO A 26 14.15 7.46 -9.21
CA PRO A 26 14.92 6.37 -8.60
C PRO A 26 15.17 6.55 -7.10
N SER A 27 14.81 7.70 -6.50
CA SER A 27 15.27 8.07 -5.15
C SER A 27 14.15 8.42 -4.17
N ILE A 28 12.88 8.26 -4.57
CA ILE A 28 11.72 8.52 -3.72
C ILE A 28 10.83 7.28 -3.77
N ALA A 29 10.56 6.66 -2.62
CA ALA A 29 9.65 5.52 -2.56
C ALA A 29 8.19 5.97 -2.48
N GLY A 30 7.30 5.23 -3.15
CA GLY A 30 5.86 5.44 -3.06
C GLY A 30 5.28 4.75 -1.83
N VAL A 31 4.54 5.49 -1.00
CA VAL A 31 3.83 4.97 0.17
C VAL A 31 2.34 4.92 -0.13
N PHE A 32 1.74 3.75 0.06
CA PHE A 32 0.31 3.50 -0.12
C PHE A 32 -0.25 2.98 1.19
N THR A 33 -1.31 3.63 1.70
CA THR A 33 -2.01 3.18 2.91
C THR A 33 -3.41 3.78 2.98
N PRO A 34 -4.43 3.00 3.38
CA PRO A 34 -5.75 3.52 3.68
C PRO A 34 -5.83 4.22 5.05
N ASN A 35 -4.75 4.19 5.85
CA ASN A 35 -4.70 4.74 7.20
C ASN A 35 -3.81 5.99 7.25
N ASP A 36 -4.42 7.13 7.59
CA ASP A 36 -3.75 8.43 7.67
C ASP A 36 -2.76 8.55 8.85
N ASP A 37 -3.07 7.92 9.98
CA ASP A 37 -2.18 7.92 11.15
C ASP A 37 -0.90 7.14 10.86
N LEU A 38 -1.02 5.98 10.20
CA LEU A 38 0.13 5.20 9.76
C LEU A 38 0.96 5.97 8.72
N ALA A 39 0.31 6.68 7.79
CA ALA A 39 1.01 7.53 6.84
C ALA A 39 1.83 8.61 7.58
N LYS A 40 1.23 9.28 8.56
CA LYS A 40 1.90 10.33 9.35
C LYS A 40 3.09 9.78 10.12
N GLU A 41 2.96 8.62 10.76
CA GLU A 41 4.06 7.98 11.47
C GLU A 41 5.22 7.62 10.53
N LEU A 42 4.92 7.10 9.33
CA LEU A 42 5.95 6.81 8.32
C LEU A 42 6.66 8.07 7.84
N PHE A 43 5.94 9.19 7.67
CA PHE A 43 6.56 10.46 7.30
C PHE A 43 7.47 11.01 8.40
N GLN A 44 7.05 10.95 9.65
CA GLN A 44 7.90 11.34 10.78
C GLN A 44 9.18 10.46 10.85
N ALA A 45 9.04 9.15 10.61
CA ALA A 45 10.18 8.25 10.53
C ALA A 45 11.11 8.61 9.37
N SER A 46 10.56 9.00 8.22
CA SER A 46 11.33 9.43 7.04
C SER A 46 12.12 10.72 7.28
N GLU A 47 11.55 11.67 8.02
CA GLU A 47 12.24 12.91 8.41
C GLU A 47 13.42 12.61 9.36
N ALA A 48 13.25 11.66 10.28
CA ALA A 48 14.29 11.25 11.22
C ALA A 48 15.41 10.43 10.55
N SER A 49 15.08 9.57 9.57
CA SER A 49 16.07 8.75 8.87
C SER A 49 16.75 9.47 7.70
N GLY A 50 16.11 10.49 7.15
CA GLY A 50 16.52 11.16 5.91
C GLY A 50 16.13 10.40 4.64
N GLU A 51 15.37 9.31 4.75
CA GLU A 51 14.83 8.59 3.59
C GLU A 51 13.68 9.36 2.95
N LYS A 52 13.58 9.31 1.62
CA LYS A 52 12.59 10.09 0.88
C LYS A 52 11.39 9.23 0.50
N PHE A 53 10.23 9.57 1.04
CA PHE A 53 8.96 8.94 0.71
C PHE A 53 7.99 9.96 0.12
N TRP A 54 7.04 9.47 -0.67
CA TRP A 54 5.91 10.26 -1.15
C TRP A 54 4.63 9.45 -1.06
N ARG A 55 3.56 10.06 -0.53
CA ARG A 55 2.27 9.38 -0.39
C ARG A 55 1.58 9.37 -1.74
N MET A 56 1.24 8.17 -2.18
CA MET A 56 0.48 7.92 -3.38
C MET A 56 -0.97 7.58 -3.02
N PRO A 57 -1.95 7.96 -3.85
CA PRO A 57 -3.36 7.66 -3.57
C PRO A 57 -3.67 6.17 -3.75
N LEU A 58 -4.66 5.68 -3.00
CA LEU A 58 -5.36 4.42 -3.27
C LEU A 58 -6.67 4.75 -3.99
N GLU A 59 -6.58 5.01 -5.30
CA GLU A 59 -7.73 5.37 -6.11
C GLU A 59 -8.61 4.14 -6.39
N GLU A 60 -9.66 3.94 -5.59
CA GLU A 60 -10.50 2.74 -5.63
C GLU A 60 -11.17 2.51 -6.99
N SER A 61 -11.42 3.55 -7.79
CA SER A 61 -12.01 3.38 -9.13
C SER A 61 -11.13 2.57 -10.08
N TYR A 62 -9.82 2.47 -9.81
CA TYR A 62 -8.90 1.67 -10.63
C TYR A 62 -9.02 0.16 -10.37
N TRP A 63 -9.70 -0.25 -9.30
CA TRP A 63 -9.99 -1.65 -8.99
C TRP A 63 -10.79 -2.36 -10.09
N GLU A 64 -11.59 -1.61 -10.87
CA GLU A 64 -12.33 -2.18 -11.99
C GLU A 64 -11.42 -2.90 -12.98
N SER A 65 -10.19 -2.40 -13.18
CA SER A 65 -9.19 -3.00 -14.07
C SER A 65 -8.59 -4.31 -13.55
N MET A 66 -8.87 -4.67 -12.29
CA MET A 66 -8.34 -5.86 -11.61
C MET A 66 -9.35 -7.02 -11.58
N LYS A 67 -10.57 -6.84 -12.10
CA LYS A 67 -11.57 -7.93 -12.16
C LYS A 67 -11.16 -9.01 -13.16
N SER A 68 -11.47 -10.26 -12.82
CA SER A 68 -11.29 -11.42 -13.71
C SER A 68 -12.64 -12.04 -14.06
N GLY A 69 -12.76 -12.56 -15.29
CA GLY A 69 -13.96 -13.28 -15.72
C GLY A 69 -14.03 -14.73 -15.23
N VAL A 70 -12.94 -15.25 -14.64
CA VAL A 70 -12.80 -16.67 -14.27
C VAL A 70 -12.24 -16.88 -12.86
N ALA A 71 -11.77 -15.82 -12.20
CA ALA A 71 -11.19 -15.85 -10.86
C ALA A 71 -11.65 -14.60 -10.08
N ASP A 72 -11.31 -14.52 -8.80
CA ASP A 72 -11.70 -13.37 -7.96
C ASP A 72 -11.07 -12.06 -8.46
N MET A 73 -9.83 -12.12 -8.97
CA MET A 73 -9.10 -10.97 -9.52
C MET A 73 -7.96 -11.40 -10.46
N VAL A 74 -7.46 -10.48 -11.27
CA VAL A 74 -6.16 -10.61 -11.94
C VAL A 74 -5.05 -10.00 -11.08
N ASN A 75 -3.82 -10.48 -11.23
CA ASN A 75 -2.66 -9.99 -10.46
C ASN A 75 -1.99 -8.76 -11.09
N THR A 76 -2.30 -8.43 -12.33
CA THR A 76 -1.75 -7.29 -13.07
C THR A 76 -2.88 -6.52 -13.74
N GLY A 77 -2.97 -5.22 -13.46
CA GLY A 77 -3.89 -4.32 -14.14
C GLY A 77 -3.33 -3.75 -15.44
N GLY A 78 -3.96 -2.70 -15.94
CA GLY A 78 -3.48 -1.97 -17.11
C GLY A 78 -2.13 -1.25 -16.89
N ARG A 79 -1.50 -0.79 -17.98
CA ARG A 79 -0.23 -0.05 -17.95
C ARG A 79 -0.34 1.27 -17.15
N GLN A 80 -1.48 1.95 -17.24
CA GLN A 80 -1.75 3.19 -16.52
C GLN A 80 -2.14 2.89 -15.07
N GLY A 81 -1.60 3.66 -14.12
CA GLY A 81 -1.92 3.46 -12.70
C GLY A 81 -1.28 2.21 -12.09
N GLY A 82 -0.30 1.57 -12.74
CA GLY A 82 0.24 0.27 -12.32
C GLY A 82 0.71 0.20 -10.86
N ALA A 83 1.28 1.27 -10.30
CA ALA A 83 1.67 1.31 -8.89
C ALA A 83 0.45 1.30 -7.94
N ILE A 84 -0.63 1.99 -8.30
CA ILE A 84 -1.88 2.03 -7.55
C ILE A 84 -2.59 0.68 -7.66
N ASN A 85 -2.68 0.11 -8.86
CA ASN A 85 -3.27 -1.22 -9.08
C ASN A 85 -2.58 -2.31 -8.24
N ALA A 86 -1.25 -2.27 -8.17
CA ALA A 86 -0.49 -3.21 -7.35
C ALA A 86 -0.77 -3.01 -5.84
N ALA A 87 -0.89 -1.77 -5.38
CA ALA A 87 -1.26 -1.48 -3.99
C ALA A 87 -2.69 -1.94 -3.66
N LEU A 88 -3.66 -1.73 -4.57
CA LEU A 88 -5.04 -2.22 -4.42
C LEU A 88 -5.11 -3.76 -4.42
N PHE A 89 -4.24 -4.42 -5.19
CA PHE A 89 -4.10 -5.88 -5.15
C PHE A 89 -3.64 -6.34 -3.76
N LEU A 90 -2.57 -5.76 -3.23
CA LEU A 90 -2.07 -6.09 -1.88
C LEU A 90 -3.11 -5.84 -0.80
N LYS A 91 -3.92 -4.78 -0.92
CA LYS A 91 -5.00 -4.45 0.02
C LYS A 91 -5.99 -5.61 0.23
N GLN A 92 -6.22 -6.47 -0.77
CA GLN A 92 -7.14 -7.61 -0.63
C GLN A 92 -6.64 -8.70 0.33
N PHE A 93 -5.34 -8.70 0.65
CA PHE A 93 -4.70 -9.71 1.49
C PHE A 93 -4.39 -9.20 2.90
N VAL A 94 -4.79 -7.97 3.23
CA VAL A 94 -4.60 -7.36 4.55
C VAL A 94 -5.95 -7.28 5.26
N ASP A 95 -6.03 -7.82 6.47
CA ASP A 95 -7.25 -7.74 7.29
C ASP A 95 -7.54 -6.28 7.66
N GLU A 96 -8.77 -5.82 7.38
CA GLU A 96 -9.25 -4.48 7.75
C GLU A 96 -9.21 -4.23 9.26
N LYS A 97 -9.20 -5.28 10.08
CA LYS A 97 -9.11 -5.23 11.54
C LYS A 97 -7.69 -4.99 12.06
N VAL A 98 -6.67 -5.00 11.20
CA VAL A 98 -5.36 -4.41 11.52
C VAL A 98 -5.52 -2.88 11.49
N LYS A 99 -6.37 -2.38 12.39
CA LYS A 99 -6.62 -0.99 12.70
C LYS A 99 -6.39 -0.84 14.19
N VAL A 100 -5.57 0.16 14.52
CA VAL A 100 -5.15 0.59 15.85
C VAL A 100 -6.23 0.34 16.90
N ASP A 101 -5.99 -0.63 17.78
CA ASP A 101 -6.68 -0.68 19.07
C ASP A 101 -6.21 0.57 19.82
N ALA A 102 -7.09 1.58 19.89
CA ALA A 102 -6.87 2.77 20.70
C ALA A 102 -7.13 2.42 22.16
N ARG A 103 -6.24 1.61 22.74
CA ARG A 103 -6.18 1.32 24.18
C ARG A 103 -4.80 1.64 24.71
#